data_AF-A0AAV2D553-F1
#
_entry.id   AF-A0AAV2D553-F1
#
_cell.length_a   1.000
_cell.length_b   1.000
_cell.length_c   1.000
_cell.angle_alpha   90.00
_cell.angle_beta   90.00
_cell.angle_gamma   90.00
#
_symmetry.space_group_name_H-M   'P 1'
#
loop_
_entity.id
_entity.type
_entity.pdbx_description
1 polymer ?
#
loop_
_entity_poly.entity_id
_entity_poly.type
_entity_poly.pdbx_seq_one_letter_code
_entity_poly.pdbx_strand_id
1 'polypeptide(L)'
;MMDLELVHMAYITDSLHICFLSDESRQVAGIIENMLQCALDFRSCVICGTRDVRLYLDQASSPSSILSRISVPQVMAINRKFESNLKELHLCYLKSPKHRNAGLSCFWGHLNYNNYYTYLDSELGLLPL
;
A
#
# COMPACT_ATOMS: atom_id res chain seq x y z
N MET A 1 5.75 41.93 3.92
CA MET A 1 6.46 41.14 2.90
C MET A 1 6.80 39.83 3.55
N MET A 2 6.24 38.72 3.09
CA MET A 2 6.51 37.41 3.68
C MET A 2 7.91 36.99 3.26
N ASP A 3 8.69 36.47 4.20
CA ASP A 3 10.02 35.96 3.91
C ASP A 3 9.89 34.72 3.00
N LEU A 4 10.42 34.82 1.78
CA LEU A 4 10.36 33.76 0.80
C LEU A 4 11.04 32.49 1.31
N GLU A 5 12.10 32.63 2.11
CA GLU A 5 12.82 31.52 2.70
C GLU A 5 11.93 30.75 3.69
N LEU A 6 11.21 31.47 4.56
CA LEU A 6 10.26 30.85 5.50
C LEU A 6 9.14 30.09 4.80
N VAL A 7 8.59 30.65 3.72
CA VAL A 7 7.53 29.98 2.93
C VAL A 7 8.08 28.74 2.24
N HIS A 8 9.29 28.83 1.67
CA HIS A 8 9.94 27.69 1.02
C HIS A 8 10.23 26.55 2.00
N MET A 9 10.75 26.88 3.19
CA MET A 9 11.02 25.90 4.22
C MET A 9 9.74 25.25 4.74
N ALA A 10 8.66 26.02 4.95
CA ALA A 10 7.36 25.46 5.33
C ALA A 10 6.82 24.48 4.27
N TYR A 11 6.91 24.84 2.98
CA TYR A 11 6.52 23.96 1.88
C TYR A 11 7.29 22.64 1.86
N ILE A 12 8.63 22.69 2.06
CA ILE A 12 9.46 21.48 2.10
C ILE A 12 9.07 20.61 3.28
N THR A 13 8.93 21.19 4.47
CA THR A 13 8.53 20.46 5.68
C THR A 13 7.19 19.77 5.50
N ASP A 14 6.18 20.48 4.96
CA ASP A 14 4.87 19.89 4.70
C ASP A 14 4.96 18.79 3.64
N SER A 15 5.75 18.97 2.58
CA SER A 15 5.96 17.96 1.54
C SER A 15 6.57 16.68 2.10
N LEU A 16 7.55 16.78 3.01
CA LEU A 16 8.15 15.62 3.67
C LEU A 16 7.13 14.86 4.51
N HIS A 17 6.29 15.58 5.27
CA HIS A 17 5.24 14.95 6.08
C HIS A 17 4.14 14.30 5.23
N ILE A 18 3.69 14.95 4.16
CA ILE A 18 2.64 14.42 3.26
C ILE A 18 3.13 13.17 2.52
N CYS A 19 4.41 13.14 2.11
CA CYS A 19 5.00 12.02 1.39
C CYS A 19 5.51 10.89 2.29
N PHE A 20 5.28 10.96 3.61
CA PHE A 20 5.80 10.00 4.59
C PHE A 20 7.33 9.87 4.59
N LEU A 21 8.04 10.95 4.30
CA LEU A 21 9.51 11.01 4.28
C LEU A 21 10.09 11.62 5.56
N SER A 22 9.25 12.10 6.48
CA SER A 22 9.70 12.64 7.76
C SER A 22 9.99 11.52 8.76
N ASP A 23 10.83 11.83 9.76
CA ASP A 23 11.22 10.86 10.79
C ASP A 23 10.01 10.32 11.60
N GLU A 24 9.00 11.16 11.83
CA GLU A 24 7.76 10.78 12.51
C GLU A 24 6.92 9.79 11.70
N SER A 25 7.04 9.83 10.37
CA SER A 25 6.30 8.96 9.45
C SER A 25 7.05 7.69 9.05
N ARG A 26 8.26 7.46 9.59
CA ARG A 26 9.13 6.34 9.22
C ARG A 26 8.49 4.97 9.36
N GLN A 27 7.64 4.78 10.39
CA GLN A 27 6.89 3.53 10.55
C GLN A 27 5.94 3.30 9.37
N VAL A 28 5.15 4.32 9.00
CA VAL A 28 4.21 4.26 7.87
C VAL A 28 4.96 4.03 6.56
N ALA A 29 6.08 4.72 6.36
CA ALA A 29 6.94 4.55 5.19
C ALA A 29 7.41 3.09 5.04
N GLY A 30 7.91 2.47 6.12
CA GLY A 30 8.34 1.08 6.11
C GLY A 30 7.21 0.09 5.79
N ILE A 31 5.98 0.36 6.26
CA ILE A 31 4.81 -0.46 5.92
C ILE A 31 4.48 -0.34 4.42
N ILE A 32 4.51 0.89 3.87
CA ILE A 32 4.29 1.14 2.43
C ILE A 32 5.36 0.42 1.60
N GLU A 33 6.63 0.51 1.98
CA GLU A 33 7.73 -0.21 1.32
C GLU A 33 7.50 -1.72 1.32
N ASN A 34 7.08 -2.29 2.46
CA ASN A 34 6.76 -3.72 2.56
C ASN A 34 5.57 -4.12 1.66
N MET A 35 4.55 -3.26 1.55
CA MET A 35 3.41 -3.49 0.64
C MET A 35 3.85 -3.43 -0.83
N LEU A 36 4.67 -2.46 -1.21
CA LEU A 36 5.25 -2.35 -2.55
C LEU A 36 6.15 -3.55 -2.87
N GLN A 37 6.93 -4.03 -1.90
CA GLN A 37 7.73 -5.23 -2.05
C GLN A 37 6.86 -6.47 -2.27
N CYS A 38 5.72 -6.59 -1.58
CA CYS A 38 4.76 -7.68 -1.84
C CYS A 38 4.24 -7.63 -3.29
N ALA A 39 4.00 -6.44 -3.86
CA ALA A 39 3.59 -6.31 -5.26
C ALA A 39 4.70 -6.75 -6.23
N LEU A 40 5.97 -6.42 -5.94
CA LEU A 40 7.12 -6.87 -6.71
C LEU A 40 7.31 -8.40 -6.61
N ASP A 41 7.19 -8.96 -5.41
CA ASP A 41 7.28 -10.40 -5.16
C ASP A 41 6.15 -11.13 -5.89
N PHE A 42 4.93 -10.59 -5.87
CA PHE A 42 3.80 -11.14 -6.60
C PHE A 42 4.04 -11.17 -8.11
N ARG A 43 4.59 -10.08 -8.67
CA ARG A 43 4.99 -10.03 -10.09
C ARG A 43 5.98 -11.14 -10.42
N SER A 44 6.90 -11.47 -9.53
CA SER A 44 7.88 -12.56 -9.73
C SER A 44 7.26 -13.96 -9.71
N CYS A 45 6.12 -14.14 -9.02
CA CYS A 45 5.39 -15.41 -8.99
C CYS A 45 4.63 -15.71 -10.29
N VAL A 46 4.33 -14.67 -11.06
CA VAL A 46 3.77 -14.82 -12.41
C VAL A 46 4.94 -15.12 -13.33
N ILE A 47 5.19 -16.39 -13.63
CA ILE A 47 6.17 -16.82 -14.64
C ILE A 47 5.58 -16.49 -16.02
N CYS A 48 5.44 -15.21 -16.32
CA CYS A 48 5.39 -14.70 -17.68
C CYS A 48 6.77 -14.13 -17.95
N GLY A 49 7.65 -14.98 -18.53
CA GLY A 49 9.02 -14.61 -18.80
C GLY A 49 9.07 -13.28 -19.56
N THR A 50 9.67 -12.27 -18.93
CA THR A 50 10.15 -11.04 -19.58
C THR A 50 11.15 -11.31 -20.71
N ARG A 51 11.46 -12.58 -21.01
CA ARG A 51 12.27 -13.01 -22.14
C ARG A 51 11.51 -13.49 -23.37
N ASP A 52 10.17 -13.61 -23.36
CA ASP A 52 9.55 -14.34 -24.47
C ASP A 52 8.12 -13.92 -24.86
N VAL A 53 7.73 -12.68 -24.60
CA VAL A 53 6.41 -12.15 -25.02
C VAL A 53 6.22 -12.21 -26.56
N ARG A 54 7.29 -12.39 -27.34
CA ARG A 54 7.25 -12.44 -28.81
C ARG A 54 7.01 -13.84 -29.41
N LEU A 55 7.03 -14.92 -28.63
CA LEU A 55 6.87 -16.30 -29.16
C LEU A 55 5.54 -17.00 -28.82
N TYR A 56 4.68 -16.43 -27.97
CA TYR A 56 3.55 -17.19 -27.39
C TYR A 56 2.14 -16.63 -27.62
N LEU A 57 1.99 -15.58 -28.42
CA LEU A 57 0.66 -15.11 -28.83
C LEU A 57 -0.09 -16.13 -29.70
N ASP A 58 0.61 -17.13 -30.26
CA ASP A 58 0.01 -18.18 -31.10
C ASP A 58 -0.46 -19.43 -30.34
N GLN A 59 -0.21 -19.57 -29.02
CA GLN A 59 -0.53 -20.81 -28.27
C GLN A 59 -1.25 -20.61 -26.92
N ALA A 60 -1.67 -19.39 -26.59
CA ALA A 60 -2.40 -19.12 -25.34
C ALA A 60 -3.92 -19.33 -25.50
N SER A 61 -4.36 -20.57 -25.70
CA SER A 61 -5.79 -20.87 -25.93
C SER A 61 -6.52 -21.45 -24.71
N SER A 62 -5.90 -21.52 -23.52
CA SER A 62 -6.59 -22.04 -22.32
C SER A 62 -6.15 -21.37 -21.01
N PRO A 63 -7.08 -20.90 -20.16
CA PRO A 63 -6.79 -20.40 -18.80
C PRO A 63 -6.00 -21.38 -17.93
N SER A 64 -6.11 -22.69 -18.20
CA SER A 64 -5.40 -23.73 -17.46
C SER A 64 -3.88 -23.69 -17.63
N SER A 65 -3.37 -23.21 -18.78
CA SER A 65 -1.93 -23.10 -19.02
C SER A 65 -1.28 -21.89 -18.35
N ILE A 66 -2.09 -20.91 -17.95
CA ILE A 66 -1.65 -19.74 -17.17
C ILE A 66 -1.59 -20.10 -15.69
N LEU A 67 -2.60 -20.81 -15.18
CA LEU A 67 -2.66 -21.22 -13.78
C LEU A 67 -1.55 -22.21 -13.40
N SER A 68 -1.09 -23.07 -14.33
CA SER A 68 0.04 -23.97 -14.10
C SER A 68 1.40 -23.25 -14.00
N ARG A 69 1.48 -21.98 -14.41
CA ARG A 69 2.69 -21.15 -14.38
C ARG A 69 2.78 -20.24 -13.16
N ILE A 70 1.80 -20.33 -12.26
CA ILE A 70 1.73 -19.55 -11.03
C ILE A 70 1.91 -20.51 -9.84
N SER A 71 2.86 -20.19 -8.98
CA SER A 71 3.01 -20.91 -7.71
C SER A 71 1.95 -20.45 -6.71
N VAL A 72 0.86 -21.21 -6.58
CA VAL A 72 -0.23 -20.91 -5.63
C VAL A 72 0.27 -20.75 -4.18
N PRO A 73 1.16 -21.62 -3.65
CA PRO A 73 1.67 -21.45 -2.29
C PRO A 73 2.44 -20.14 -2.08
N GLN A 74 3.22 -19.69 -3.08
CA GLN A 74 3.95 -18.42 -3.01
C GLN A 74 2.99 -17.23 -3.06
N VAL A 75 2.00 -17.26 -3.95
CA VAL A 75 0.95 -16.23 -4.02
C VAL A 75 0.20 -16.12 -2.70
N MET A 76 -0.19 -17.24 -2.10
CA MET A 76 -0.87 -17.26 -0.81
C MET A 76 0.01 -16.70 0.32
N ALA A 77 1.31 -17.00 0.33
CA ALA A 77 2.24 -16.46 1.31
C ALA A 77 2.40 -14.94 1.18
N ILE A 78 2.52 -14.43 -0.06
CA ILE A 78 2.61 -13.00 -0.35
C ILE A 78 1.32 -12.29 0.05
N ASN A 79 0.15 -12.85 -0.26
CA ASN A 79 -1.13 -12.27 0.11
C ASN A 79 -1.26 -12.12 1.63
N ARG A 80 -0.88 -13.16 2.40
CA ARG A 80 -0.89 -13.08 3.88
C ARG A 80 0.04 -11.98 4.41
N LYS A 81 1.22 -11.82 3.80
CA LYS A 81 2.17 -10.76 4.17
C LYS A 81 1.59 -9.38 3.86
N PHE A 82 0.98 -9.20 2.69
CA PHE A 82 0.31 -7.96 2.30
C PHE A 82 -0.84 -7.61 3.25
N GLU A 83 -1.71 -8.57 3.57
CA GLU A 83 -2.80 -8.39 4.53
C GLU A 83 -2.30 -8.01 5.93
N SER A 84 -1.18 -8.60 6.38
CA SER A 84 -0.55 -8.23 7.65
C SER A 84 -0.07 -6.77 7.65
N ASN A 85 0.60 -6.33 6.58
CA ASN A 85 1.04 -4.94 6.43
C ASN A 85 -0.17 -3.98 6.39
N LEU A 86 -1.24 -4.35 5.69
CA LEU A 86 -2.45 -3.51 5.61
C LEU A 86 -3.13 -3.37 6.97
N LYS A 87 -3.17 -4.43 7.79
CA LYS A 87 -3.65 -4.37 9.18
C LYS A 87 -2.76 -3.50 10.06
N GLU A 88 -1.44 -3.55 9.89
CA GLU A 88 -0.52 -2.69 10.63
C GLU A 88 -0.72 -1.22 10.27
N LEU A 89 -0.84 -0.91 8.97
CA LEU A 89 -1.14 0.43 8.49
C LEU A 89 -2.45 0.95 9.06
N HIS A 90 -3.47 0.08 9.14
CA HIS A 90 -4.75 0.41 9.73
C HIS A 90 -4.62 0.81 11.20
N LEU A 91 -3.83 0.07 11.99
CA LEU A 91 -3.57 0.42 13.39
C LEU A 91 -2.84 1.76 13.51
N CYS A 92 -1.90 2.06 12.61
CA CYS A 92 -1.26 3.37 12.55
C CYS A 92 -2.29 4.47 12.26
N TYR A 93 -3.22 4.24 11.34
CA TYR A 93 -4.31 5.16 11.03
C TYR A 93 -5.21 5.41 12.25
N LEU A 94 -5.63 4.37 12.97
CA LEU A 94 -6.48 4.51 14.17
C LEU A 94 -5.80 5.31 15.30
N LYS A 95 -4.47 5.22 15.41
CA LYS A 95 -3.68 5.98 16.39
C LYS A 95 -3.36 7.41 15.95
N SER A 96 -3.59 7.74 14.67
CA SER A 96 -3.22 9.03 14.09
C SER A 96 -4.24 10.12 14.43
N PRO A 97 -3.81 11.38 14.68
CA PRO A 97 -4.73 12.49 14.87
C PRO A 97 -5.59 12.73 13.62
N LYS A 98 -6.93 12.65 13.75
CA LYS A 98 -7.86 12.80 12.62
C LYS A 98 -8.09 14.26 12.18
N HIS A 99 -7.70 15.24 13.00
CA HIS A 99 -8.05 16.66 12.82
C HIS A 99 -6.98 17.53 12.16
N ARG A 100 -5.78 16.99 11.90
CA ARG A 100 -4.85 17.62 10.95
C ARG A 100 -5.08 16.96 9.60
N ASN A 101 -4.84 17.69 8.51
CA ASN A 101 -4.63 17.12 7.17
C ASN A 101 -3.37 16.24 7.18
N ALA A 102 -3.34 15.21 8.02
CA ALA A 102 -2.29 14.25 8.13
C ALA A 102 -2.36 13.40 6.87
N GLY A 103 -1.26 13.33 6.13
CA GLY A 103 -1.18 12.55 4.89
C GLY A 103 -1.74 11.14 5.03
N LEU A 104 -1.64 10.54 6.22
CA LEU A 104 -2.16 9.20 6.52
C LEU A 104 -3.69 9.09 6.44
N SER A 105 -4.45 10.09 6.89
CA SER A 105 -5.92 10.02 6.85
C SER A 105 -6.42 10.02 5.40
N CYS A 106 -5.87 10.91 4.59
CA CYS A 106 -6.16 10.97 3.16
C CYS A 106 -5.71 9.68 2.47
N PHE A 107 -4.50 9.21 2.71
CA PHE A 107 -3.97 7.98 2.13
C PHE A 107 -4.85 6.77 2.49
N TRP A 108 -5.24 6.64 3.75
CA TRP A 108 -6.13 5.58 4.22
C TRP A 108 -7.49 5.62 3.52
N GLY A 109 -8.06 6.81 3.34
CA GLY A 109 -9.31 6.98 2.60
C GLY A 109 -9.27 6.44 1.16
N HIS A 110 -8.11 6.52 0.50
CA HIS A 110 -7.93 5.92 -0.83
C HIS A 110 -7.79 4.40 -0.79
N LEU A 111 -7.12 3.86 0.23
CA LEU A 111 -6.95 2.41 0.39
C LEU A 111 -8.24 1.71 0.82
N ASN A 112 -8.97 2.30 1.75
CA ASN A 112 -10.23 1.78 2.29
C ASN A 112 -11.45 2.41 1.58
N TYR A 113 -11.36 2.58 0.26
CA TYR A 113 -12.41 3.22 -0.54
C TYR A 113 -13.79 2.54 -0.41
N ASN A 114 -13.81 1.22 -0.26
CA ASN A 114 -15.03 0.43 -0.09
C ASN A 114 -15.52 0.36 1.37
N ASN A 115 -14.87 1.07 2.30
CA ASN A 115 -15.18 1.09 3.74
C ASN A 115 -15.15 -0.29 4.43
N TYR A 116 -14.43 -1.26 3.87
CA TYR A 116 -14.32 -2.61 4.43
C TYR A 116 -13.84 -2.59 5.89
N TYR A 117 -12.77 -1.86 6.18
CA TYR A 117 -12.23 -1.77 7.54
C TYR A 117 -13.09 -0.91 8.47
N THR A 118 -13.81 0.09 7.93
CA THR A 118 -14.69 0.94 8.73
C THR A 118 -15.91 0.18 9.24
N TYR A 119 -16.46 -0.72 8.42
CA TYR A 119 -17.50 -1.65 8.86
C TYR A 119 -16.96 -2.58 9.95
N LEU A 120 -15.77 -3.14 9.73
CA LEU A 120 -15.13 -4.06 10.66
C LEU A 120 -14.83 -3.40 12.03
N ASP A 121 -14.41 -2.14 12.03
CA ASP A 121 -14.18 -1.37 13.26
C ASP A 121 -15.47 -1.00 13.98
N SER A 122 -16.54 -0.73 13.24
CA SER A 122 -17.86 -0.45 13.80
C SER A 122 -18.42 -1.68 14.51
N GLU A 123 -18.21 -2.87 13.93
CA GLU A 123 -18.59 -4.15 14.51
C GLU A 123 -17.74 -4.51 15.74
N LEU A 124 -16.47 -4.11 15.76
CA LEU A 124 -15.51 -4.36 16.85
C LEU A 124 -15.46 -3.25 17.91
N GLY A 125 -16.20 -2.15 17.74
CA GLY A 125 -16.19 -1.00 18.67
C GLY A 125 -14.86 -0.22 18.71
N LEU A 126 -14.08 -0.24 17.63
CA LEU A 126 -12.73 0.35 17.54
C LEU A 126 -12.71 1.79 16.98
N LEU A 127 -13.86 2.33 16.55
CA LEU A 127 -13.95 3.74 16.14
C LEU A 127 -14.00 4.65 17.37
N PRO A 128 -13.08 5.62 17.52
CA PRO A 128 -13.26 6.68 18.50
C PRO A 128 -14.42 7.58 18.06
N LEU A 129 -15.33 7.85 19.01
CA LEU A 129 -16.37 8.90 18.92
C LEU A 129 -15.78 10.24 18.51
#